data_AF-A0AAE1SKZ8-F1
#
_entry.id   AF-A0AAE1SKZ8-F1
#
_cell.length_a   1.000
_cell.length_b   1.000
_cell.length_c   1.000
_cell.angle_alpha   90.00
_cell.angle_beta   90.00
_cell.angle_gamma   90.00
#
_symmetry.space_group_name_H-M   'P 1'
#
loop_
_entity.id
_entity.type
_entity.pdbx_description
1 polymer ?
#
loop_
_entity_poly.entity_id
_entity_poly.type
_entity_poly.pdbx_seq_one_letter_code
_entity_poly.pdbx_strand_id
1 'polypeptide(L)'
;MNVSKKDFLACPKVDSSVVKIHHKAEIPEVDYKEWCAFTRTCFTKKNKTLGAIFKHKRMLVELMKLQETKGDEENNTLYSDYHVNDTEDKDGLSNEDNVNFSSDVVKDLDLFRDIINDILSSGGFEYKRPSKLFHEELLDLLSLFNRVRIHFHGQVKLMESA
;
A
#
# COMPACT_ATOMS: atom_id res chain seq x y z
N MET A 1 -11.75 8.31 27.14
CA MET A 1 -11.40 8.51 28.57
C MET A 1 -9.89 8.52 28.65
N ASN A 2 -9.29 9.62 29.12
CA ASN A 2 -7.83 9.70 29.31
C ASN A 2 -7.50 9.25 30.74
N VAL A 3 -6.47 8.42 30.89
CA VAL A 3 -6.01 7.87 32.17
C VAL A 3 -4.57 8.32 32.37
N SER A 4 -4.28 8.99 33.48
CA SER A 4 -2.94 9.51 33.70
C SER A 4 -1.97 8.38 34.01
N LYS A 5 -0.72 8.49 33.57
CA LYS A 5 0.35 7.58 33.98
C LYS A 5 0.50 7.45 35.51
N LYS A 6 0.14 8.49 36.26
CA LYS A 6 0.21 8.51 37.73
C LYS A 6 -0.79 7.55 38.39
N ASP A 7 -1.82 7.12 37.67
CA ASP A 7 -2.86 6.21 38.17
C ASP A 7 -2.40 4.74 38.16
N PHE A 8 -1.21 4.45 37.62
CA PHE A 8 -0.65 3.11 37.51
C PHE A 8 0.50 2.88 38.51
N LEU A 9 0.61 1.63 38.99
CA LEU A 9 1.71 1.16 39.82
C LEU A 9 2.34 -0.10 39.20
N ALA A 10 3.56 -0.06 38.65
CA ALA A 10 4.47 1.10 38.53
C ALA A 10 4.04 2.11 37.45
N CYS A 11 4.46 3.37 37.60
CA CYS A 11 4.11 4.48 36.71
C CYS A 11 4.81 4.35 35.33
N PRO A 12 4.06 4.27 34.21
CA PRO A 12 4.62 4.23 32.86
C PRO A 12 5.11 5.61 32.39
N LYS A 13 5.78 5.65 31.23
CA LYS A 13 6.31 6.91 30.65
C LYS A 13 5.26 7.79 29.97
N VAL A 14 4.17 7.18 29.50
CA VAL A 14 3.12 7.79 28.67
C VAL A 14 1.76 7.67 29.35
N ASP A 15 0.87 8.61 29.08
CA ASP A 15 -0.53 8.52 29.51
C ASP A 15 -1.29 7.47 28.67
N SER A 16 -2.37 6.94 29.23
CA SER A 16 -3.19 5.89 28.62
C SER A 16 -4.55 6.44 28.20
N SER A 17 -5.24 5.74 27.30
CA SER A 17 -6.64 6.04 26.94
C SER A 17 -7.45 4.76 26.90
N VAL A 18 -8.70 4.82 27.37
CA VAL A 18 -9.65 3.72 27.28
C VAL A 18 -10.52 3.93 26.05
N VAL A 19 -10.50 2.95 25.15
CA VAL A 19 -11.31 2.90 23.94
C VAL A 19 -12.28 1.72 24.00
N LYS A 20 -13.45 1.88 23.36
CA LYS A 20 -14.44 0.83 23.20
C LYS A 20 -14.59 0.54 21.71
N ILE A 21 -14.32 -0.68 21.30
CA ILE A 21 -14.40 -1.11 19.90
C ILE A 21 -15.65 -1.96 19.75
N HIS A 22 -16.48 -1.61 18.76
CA HIS A 22 -17.64 -2.40 18.36
C HIS A 22 -17.39 -2.95 16.96
N HIS A 23 -17.70 -4.23 16.77
CA HIS A 23 -17.65 -4.83 15.44
C HIS A 23 -18.72 -4.18 14.56
N LYS A 24 -18.37 -3.85 13.31
CA LYS A 24 -19.34 -3.39 12.32
C LYS A 24 -20.20 -4.58 11.87
N ALA A 25 -21.48 -4.33 11.61
CA ALA A 25 -22.38 -5.36 11.12
C ALA A 25 -22.04 -5.77 9.67
N GLU A 26 -21.64 -4.79 8.86
CA GLU A 26 -21.27 -4.98 7.46
C GLU A 26 -19.75 -4.95 7.32
N ILE A 27 -19.20 -6.05 6.80
CA ILE A 27 -17.80 -6.17 6.44
C ILE A 27 -17.72 -5.90 4.93
N PRO A 28 -16.89 -4.95 4.47
CA PRO A 28 -16.70 -4.73 3.04
C PRO A 28 -16.25 -6.02 2.35
N GLU A 29 -16.78 -6.29 1.17
CA GLU A 29 -16.40 -7.44 0.34
C GLU A 29 -15.04 -7.17 -0.32
N VAL A 30 -13.99 -7.16 0.50
CA VAL A 30 -12.61 -6.93 0.08
C VAL A 30 -11.72 -7.99 0.72
N ASP A 31 -10.80 -8.55 -0.06
CA ASP A 31 -9.79 -9.44 0.50
C ASP A 31 -8.94 -8.66 1.53
N TYR A 32 -8.90 -9.19 2.75
CA TYR A 32 -8.25 -8.48 3.85
C TYR A 32 -6.74 -8.34 3.63
N LYS A 33 -6.08 -9.33 3.01
CA LYS A 33 -4.64 -9.28 2.78
C LYS A 33 -4.30 -8.25 1.71
N GLU A 34 -5.08 -8.21 0.64
CA GLU A 34 -5.02 -7.23 -0.43
C GLU A 34 -5.24 -5.81 0.10
N TRP A 35 -6.31 -5.61 0.88
CA TRP A 35 -6.60 -4.32 1.51
C TRP A 35 -5.45 -3.85 2.40
N CYS A 36 -4.91 -4.74 3.23
CA CYS A 36 -3.77 -4.42 4.07
C CYS A 36 -2.50 -4.10 3.27
N ALA A 37 -2.22 -4.80 2.18
CA ALA A 37 -1.06 -4.54 1.33
C ALA A 37 -1.19 -3.19 0.62
N PHE A 38 -2.35 -2.94 0.01
CA PHE A 38 -2.68 -1.67 -0.66
C PHE A 38 -2.59 -0.47 0.29
N THR A 39 -3.19 -0.57 1.48
CA THR A 39 -3.17 0.53 2.45
C THR A 39 -1.76 0.77 3.01
N ARG A 40 -0.94 -0.28 3.22
CA ARG A 40 0.48 -0.09 3.56
C ARG A 40 1.19 0.72 2.48
N THR A 41 1.06 0.33 1.21
CA THR A 41 1.71 1.05 0.09
C THR A 41 1.27 2.52 0.02
N CYS A 42 -0.03 2.79 0.17
CA CYS A 42 -0.53 4.16 0.15
C CYS A 42 -0.01 4.98 1.33
N PHE A 43 0.04 4.42 2.54
CA PHE A 43 0.33 5.20 3.75
C PHE A 43 1.83 5.31 4.10
N THR A 44 2.74 4.68 3.34
CA THR A 44 4.20 4.88 3.47
C THR A 44 4.60 6.36 3.43
N LYS A 45 4.01 7.13 2.50
CA LYS A 45 4.20 8.59 2.40
C LYS A 45 2.84 9.30 2.39
N LYS A 46 2.06 9.18 3.47
CA LYS A 46 0.67 9.66 3.59
C LYS A 46 0.40 11.12 3.17
N ASN A 47 1.44 11.96 3.13
CA ASN A 47 1.37 13.37 2.77
C ASN A 47 1.77 13.68 1.32
N LYS A 48 2.33 12.71 0.57
CA LYS A 48 2.59 12.84 -0.86
C LYS A 48 1.32 12.45 -1.64
N THR A 49 1.23 12.87 -2.89
CA THR A 49 0.10 12.49 -3.76
C THR A 49 0.23 11.03 -4.17
N LEU A 50 -0.88 10.36 -4.46
CA LEU A 50 -0.87 8.98 -4.93
C LEU A 50 -0.06 8.84 -6.21
N GLY A 51 -0.15 9.78 -7.16
CA GLY A 51 0.71 9.79 -8.35
C GLY A 51 2.21 9.83 -8.02
N ALA A 52 2.61 10.55 -6.97
CA ALA A 52 4.01 10.58 -6.53
C ALA A 52 4.44 9.27 -5.84
N ILE A 53 3.55 8.67 -5.04
CA ILE A 53 3.80 7.39 -4.36
C ILE A 53 4.00 6.28 -5.40
N PHE A 54 3.09 6.19 -6.37
CA PHE A 54 3.07 5.14 -7.39
C PHE A 54 4.10 5.32 -8.52
N LYS A 55 4.78 6.46 -8.57
CA LYS A 55 5.87 6.71 -9.53
C LYS A 55 7.22 6.12 -9.08
N HIS A 56 7.36 5.71 -7.82
CA HIS A 56 8.64 5.24 -7.29
C HIS A 56 9.07 3.91 -7.95
N LYS A 57 10.26 3.90 -8.57
CA LYS A 57 10.79 2.76 -9.34
C LYS A 57 10.81 1.45 -8.54
N ARG A 58 11.26 1.49 -7.29
CA ARG A 58 11.28 0.30 -6.41
C ARG A 58 9.88 -0.30 -6.23
N MET A 59 8.90 0.54 -5.94
CA MET A 59 7.51 0.11 -5.78
C MET A 59 6.93 -0.44 -7.08
N LEU A 60 7.22 0.17 -8.24
CA LEU A 60 6.78 -0.34 -9.54
C LEU A 60 7.35 -1.73 -9.83
N VAL A 61 8.65 -1.94 -9.57
CA VAL A 61 9.30 -3.24 -9.76
C VAL A 61 8.70 -4.31 -8.83
N GLU A 62 8.43 -3.98 -7.57
CA GLU A 62 7.79 -4.91 -6.64
C GLU A 62 6.37 -5.29 -7.07
N LEU A 63 5.55 -4.29 -7.42
CA LEU A 63 4.20 -4.53 -7.93
C LEU A 63 4.24 -5.36 -9.21
N MET A 64 5.13 -5.07 -10.15
CA MET A 64 5.26 -5.83 -11.39
C MET A 64 5.61 -7.31 -11.11
N LYS A 65 6.58 -7.56 -10.21
CA LYS A 65 6.95 -8.93 -9.79
C LYS A 65 5.78 -9.70 -9.17
N LEU A 66 4.94 -9.03 -8.39
CA LEU A 66 3.74 -9.66 -7.82
C LEU A 66 2.75 -10.13 -8.89
N GLN A 67 2.73 -9.47 -10.06
CA GLN A 67 1.87 -9.89 -11.16
C GLN A 67 2.44 -11.09 -11.92
N GLU A 68 3.76 -11.31 -11.86
CA GLU A 68 4.45 -12.43 -12.50
C GLU A 68 4.40 -13.72 -11.66
N THR A 69 4.36 -13.59 -10.33
CA THR A 69 4.31 -14.73 -9.41
C THR A 69 2.94 -15.42 -9.44
N LYS A 70 2.83 -16.47 -10.26
CA LYS A 70 1.71 -17.41 -10.24
C LYS A 70 1.78 -18.28 -8.98
N GLY A 71 1.00 -17.93 -7.96
CA GLY A 71 0.45 -18.87 -6.98
C GLY A 71 1.39 -19.92 -6.38
N ASP A 72 2.64 -19.58 -6.04
CA ASP A 72 3.46 -20.44 -5.20
C ASP A 72 3.15 -20.13 -3.73
N GLU A 73 2.36 -21.03 -3.13
CA GLU A 73 2.11 -21.12 -1.70
C GLU A 73 3.44 -21.28 -0.97
N GLU A 74 4.11 -20.18 -0.60
CA GLU A 74 5.04 -20.08 0.56
C GLU A 74 5.90 -18.80 0.60
N ASN A 75 5.70 -17.81 -0.26
CA ASN A 75 6.42 -16.53 -0.10
C ASN A 75 5.62 -15.52 0.75
N ASN A 76 5.48 -15.81 2.05
CA ASN A 76 5.10 -14.84 3.09
C ASN A 76 6.26 -13.85 3.39
N THR A 77 7.11 -13.59 2.40
CA THR A 77 8.35 -12.84 2.57
C THR A 77 8.32 -11.56 1.75
N LEU A 78 7.34 -10.71 2.03
CA LEU A 78 7.59 -9.26 1.93
C LEU A 78 6.92 -8.52 3.08
N TYR A 79 7.12 -9.05 4.29
CA TYR A 79 7.20 -8.30 5.54
C TYR A 79 8.59 -7.65 5.71
N SER A 80 9.24 -7.27 4.61
CA SER A 80 10.48 -6.50 4.67
C SER A 80 10.12 -5.07 5.06
N ASP A 81 10.11 -4.83 6.37
CA ASP A 81 10.67 -3.65 7.00
C ASP A 81 10.63 -2.39 6.12
N TYR A 82 9.43 -1.87 5.89
CA TYR A 82 9.28 -0.45 5.62
C TYR A 82 9.55 0.26 6.94
N HIS A 83 10.82 0.25 7.36
CA HIS A 83 11.29 1.09 8.45
C HIS A 83 10.95 2.51 8.03
N VAL A 84 10.07 3.13 8.82
CA VAL A 84 9.70 4.53 8.71
C VAL A 84 10.96 5.34 8.96
N ASN A 85 11.74 5.57 7.92
CA ASN A 85 12.54 6.76 7.86
C ASN A 85 11.60 7.85 7.36
N ASP A 86 10.93 8.48 8.33
CA ASP A 86 10.52 9.89 8.30
C ASP A 86 11.76 10.80 8.11
N THR A 87 12.73 10.42 7.27
CA THR A 87 13.62 11.42 6.68
C THR A 87 12.75 12.17 5.71
N GLU A 88 12.35 13.37 6.13
CA GLU A 88 12.00 14.47 5.26
C GLU A 88 12.90 14.39 4.01
N ASP A 89 12.35 13.89 2.91
CA ASP A 89 13.07 13.82 1.65
C ASP A 89 13.45 15.26 1.28
N LYS A 90 14.74 15.57 1.48
CA LYS A 90 15.46 16.46 0.56
C LYS A 90 15.03 16.05 -0.83
N ASP A 91 14.48 17.00 -1.59
CA ASP A 91 14.24 16.84 -3.02
C ASP A 91 15.57 16.44 -3.67
N GLY A 92 15.72 15.13 -3.79
CA GLY A 92 16.89 14.44 -4.29
C GLY A 92 16.31 13.28 -5.05
N LEU A 93 16.15 13.49 -6.35
CA LEU A 93 16.02 12.43 -7.33
C LEU A 93 17.29 11.56 -7.26
N SER A 94 17.44 10.75 -6.21
CA SER A 94 18.45 9.70 -6.17
C SER A 94 17.91 8.52 -6.96
N ASN A 95 18.01 8.67 -8.28
CA ASN A 95 18.03 7.55 -9.22
C ASN A 95 19.32 6.75 -9.02
N GLU A 96 19.56 6.19 -7.84
CA GLU A 96 20.76 5.38 -7.60
C GLU A 96 20.45 4.16 -6.73
N ASP A 97 19.52 3.35 -7.22
CA ASP A 97 19.75 1.91 -7.21
C ASP A 97 20.02 1.55 -8.68
N ASN A 98 21.32 1.55 -9.04
CA ASN A 98 21.81 1.18 -10.37
C ASN A 98 21.66 -0.34 -10.56
N VAL A 99 20.41 -0.81 -10.52
CA VAL A 99 20.04 -2.14 -10.96
C VAL A 99 20.07 -2.07 -12.48
N ASN A 100 21.11 -2.65 -13.08
CA ASN A 100 21.25 -2.83 -14.53
C ASN A 100 20.11 -3.74 -15.03
N PHE A 101 18.94 -3.15 -15.24
CA PHE A 101 17.84 -3.81 -15.93
C PHE A 101 18.15 -3.88 -17.42
N SER A 102 17.78 -4.99 -18.05
CA SER A 102 17.76 -5.10 -19.51
C SER A 102 16.90 -3.98 -20.11
N SER A 103 17.24 -3.54 -21.33
CA SER A 103 16.45 -2.56 -22.10
C SER A 103 14.98 -2.95 -22.22
N ASP A 104 14.68 -4.25 -22.33
CA ASP A 104 13.30 -4.75 -22.41
C ASP A 104 12.54 -4.57 -21.08
N VAL A 105 13.17 -4.87 -19.94
CA VAL A 105 12.55 -4.72 -18.61
C VAL A 105 12.28 -3.25 -18.29
N VAL A 106 13.11 -2.32 -18.79
CA VAL A 106 12.88 -0.88 -18.62
C VAL A 106 11.62 -0.44 -19.37
N LYS A 107 11.42 -0.91 -20.61
CA LYS A 107 10.22 -0.59 -21.39
C LYS A 107 8.95 -1.16 -20.76
N ASP A 108 9.02 -2.39 -20.25
CA ASP A 108 7.89 -3.01 -19.57
C ASP A 108 7.51 -2.23 -18.29
N LEU A 109 8.52 -1.72 -17.56
CA LEU A 109 8.30 -0.90 -16.38
C LEU A 109 7.66 0.46 -16.71
N ASP A 110 8.05 1.09 -17.82
CA ASP A 110 7.45 2.34 -18.29
C ASP A 110 6.00 2.12 -18.71
N LEU A 111 5.70 1.04 -19.44
CA LEU A 111 4.32 0.67 -19.79
C LEU A 111 3.48 0.39 -18.54
N PHE A 112 4.02 -0.35 -17.57
CA PHE A 112 3.34 -0.63 -16.31
C PHE A 112 3.05 0.65 -15.51
N ARG A 113 4.01 1.57 -15.51
CA ARG A 113 3.85 2.88 -14.90
C ARG A 113 2.74 3.69 -15.56
N ASP A 114 2.66 3.68 -16.89
CA ASP A 114 1.61 4.39 -17.63
C ASP A 114 0.23 3.81 -17.30
N ILE A 115 0.10 2.47 -17.21
CA ILE A 115 -1.15 1.82 -16.76
C ILE A 115 -1.56 2.33 -15.37
N ILE A 116 -0.63 2.41 -14.42
CA ILE A 116 -0.93 2.91 -13.08
C ILE A 116 -1.33 4.39 -13.10
N ASN A 117 -0.64 5.23 -13.88
CA ASN A 117 -1.00 6.63 -14.02
C ASN A 117 -2.39 6.80 -14.64
N ASP A 118 -2.74 5.96 -15.62
CA ASP A 118 -4.07 5.97 -16.24
C ASP A 118 -5.16 5.58 -15.24
N ILE A 119 -4.92 4.57 -14.40
CA ILE A 119 -5.84 4.20 -13.30
C ILE A 119 -6.06 5.36 -12.35
N LEU A 120 -4.97 6.00 -11.91
CA LEU A 120 -5.03 7.12 -10.96
C LEU A 120 -5.69 8.36 -11.57
N SER A 121 -5.44 8.65 -12.85
CA SER A 121 -5.98 9.81 -13.55
C SER A 121 -7.46 9.62 -13.86
N SER A 122 -7.84 8.45 -14.40
CA SER A 122 -9.24 8.10 -14.69
C SER A 122 -10.11 8.03 -13.44
N GLY A 123 -9.56 7.59 -12.30
CA GLY A 123 -10.23 7.60 -11.00
C GLY A 123 -10.19 8.94 -10.27
N GLY A 124 -9.47 9.96 -10.78
CA GLY A 124 -9.34 11.26 -10.10
C GLY A 124 -8.53 11.21 -8.79
N PHE A 125 -7.64 10.23 -8.65
CA PHE A 125 -6.80 10.00 -7.48
C PHE A 125 -5.38 10.54 -7.62
N GLU A 126 -4.93 10.90 -8.82
CA GLU A 126 -3.55 11.33 -9.13
C GLU A 126 -2.99 12.36 -8.14
N TYR A 127 -3.74 13.42 -7.87
CA TYR A 127 -3.34 14.53 -6.98
C TYR A 127 -3.84 14.38 -5.54
N LYS A 128 -4.62 13.35 -5.24
CA LYS A 128 -5.15 13.12 -3.89
C LYS A 128 -4.05 12.53 -2.99
N ARG A 129 -4.13 12.83 -1.70
CA ARG A 129 -3.20 12.32 -0.68
C ARG A 129 -3.91 11.25 0.16
N PRO A 130 -3.25 10.12 0.49
CA PRO A 130 -3.84 9.05 1.30
C PRO A 130 -4.45 9.55 2.61
N SER A 131 -3.77 10.47 3.30
CA SER A 131 -4.25 11.08 4.55
C SER A 131 -5.53 11.91 4.44
N LYS A 132 -6.00 12.20 3.21
CA LYS A 132 -7.19 12.98 2.91
C LYS A 132 -8.31 12.14 2.29
N LEU A 133 -8.08 10.85 2.06
CA LEU A 133 -9.09 9.95 1.51
C LEU A 133 -9.94 9.32 2.61
N PHE A 134 -11.23 9.18 2.32
CA PHE A 134 -12.14 8.39 3.15
C PHE A 134 -12.01 6.88 2.85
N HIS A 135 -12.59 6.06 3.73
CA HIS A 135 -12.55 4.61 3.58
C HIS A 135 -13.15 4.13 2.26
N GLU A 136 -14.30 4.69 1.86
CA GLU A 136 -14.98 4.38 0.60
C GLU A 136 -14.12 4.73 -0.62
N GLU A 137 -13.49 5.91 -0.63
CA GLU A 137 -12.60 6.33 -1.71
C GLU A 137 -11.37 5.41 -1.87
N LEU A 138 -10.84 4.89 -0.76
CA LEU A 138 -9.75 3.93 -0.79
C LEU A 138 -10.20 2.56 -1.31
N LEU A 139 -11.41 2.12 -0.96
CA LEU A 139 -11.99 0.88 -1.50
C LEU A 139 -12.25 1.02 -3.00
N ASP A 140 -12.78 2.15 -3.45
CA ASP A 140 -13.00 2.46 -4.86
C ASP A 140 -11.68 2.42 -5.63
N LEU A 141 -10.64 3.07 -5.11
CA LEU A 141 -9.30 3.05 -5.71
C LEU A 141 -8.74 1.62 -5.82
N LEU A 142 -8.85 0.83 -4.76
CA LEU A 142 -8.43 -0.58 -4.80
C LEU A 142 -9.24 -1.38 -5.84
N SER A 143 -10.54 -1.11 -5.97
CA SER A 143 -11.37 -1.78 -6.97
C SER A 143 -10.91 -1.47 -8.40
N LEU A 144 -10.43 -0.25 -8.67
CA LEU A 144 -9.89 0.14 -9.98
C LEU A 144 -8.62 -0.66 -10.33
N PHE A 145 -7.71 -0.83 -9.36
CA PHE A 145 -6.53 -1.68 -9.55
C PHE A 145 -6.91 -3.14 -9.80
N ASN A 146 -7.84 -3.69 -9.00
CA ASN A 146 -8.31 -5.06 -9.12
C ASN A 146 -8.96 -5.34 -10.49
N ARG A 147 -9.69 -4.36 -11.06
CA ARG A 147 -10.29 -4.48 -12.40
C ARG A 147 -9.26 -4.64 -13.51
N VAL A 148 -8.07 -4.05 -13.33
CA VAL A 148 -6.94 -4.16 -14.27
C VAL A 148 -5.99 -5.30 -13.88
N ARG A 149 -6.37 -6.14 -12.89
CA ARG A 149 -5.58 -7.28 -12.38
C ARG A 149 -4.23 -6.86 -11.79
N ILE A 150 -4.14 -5.65 -11.26
CA ILE A 150 -3.00 -5.21 -10.47
C ILE A 150 -3.31 -5.48 -9.01
N HIS A 151 -2.61 -6.43 -8.42
CA HIS A 151 -2.77 -6.82 -7.03
C HIS A 151 -1.58 -6.42 -6.18
N PHE A 152 -1.85 -6.04 -4.93
CA PHE A 152 -0.87 -5.64 -3.93
C PHE A 152 -0.43 -6.82 -3.05
N HIS A 153 -1.16 -7.93 -3.11
CA HIS A 153 -0.84 -9.20 -2.47
C HIS A 153 -0.86 -10.33 -3.50
N GLY A 154 -0.02 -11.34 -3.30
CA GLY A 154 -0.02 -12.54 -4.14
C GLY A 154 -1.38 -13.23 -4.08
N GLN A 155 -1.98 -13.52 -5.24
CA GLN A 155 -3.28 -14.19 -5.26
C GLN A 155 -3.16 -15.61 -4.73
N VAL A 156 -3.90 -15.91 -3.66
CA VAL A 156 -4.27 -17.29 -3.35
C VAL A 156 -5.39 -17.64 -4.33
N LYS A 157 -5.18 -18.70 -5.12
CA LYS A 157 -6.21 -19.21 -6.03
C LYS A 157 -7.44 -19.55 -5.17
N LEU A 158 -8.54 -18.81 -5.33
CA LEU A 158 -9.83 -19.25 -4.81
C LEU A 158 -10.12 -20.59 -5.50
N MET A 159 -9.98 -21.68 -4.75
CA MET A 159 -10.55 -22.95 -5.19
C MET A 159 -12.05 -22.73 -5.23
N GLU A 160 -12.60 -22.57 -6.44
CA GLU A 160 -14.02 -22.70 -6.67
C GLU A 160 -14.43 -24.09 -6.16
N SER A 161 -15.10 -24.12 -5.02
CA SER A 161 -15.73 -25.33 -4.50
C SER A 161 -16.86 -25.71 -5.45
N ALA A 162 -16.67 -26.83 -6.15
CA ALA A 162 -17.65 -27.46 -7.03
C ALA A 162 -18.89 -27.96 -6.27
#